data_AF-A0AAV4GBU5-F1
#
_entry.id   AF-A0AAV4GBU5-F1
#
_cell.length_a   1.000
_cell.length_b   1.000
_cell.length_c   1.000
_cell.angle_alpha   90.00
_cell.angle_beta   90.00
_cell.angle_gamma   90.00
#
_symmetry.space_group_name_H-M   'P 1'
#
loop_
_entity.id
_entity.type
_entity.pdbx_description
1 polymer ?
#
loop_
_entity_poly.entity_id
_entity_poly.type
_entity_poly.pdbx_seq_one_letter_code
_entity_poly.pdbx_strand_id
1 'polypeptide(L)'
;MELVHQITNTFLGKQSKPAIPVKDQQGNSIFLQEGQLARWKEHFEQRLNRPPPETPLYILPARNDLPINPEPPSKEEIAKARKALNSNKAAGPDLIPP
;
A
#
# COMPACT_ATOMS: atom_id res chain seq x y z
N MET A 1 2.15 15.52 -20.92
CA MET A 1 2.70 14.66 -19.85
C MET A 1 3.16 13.28 -20.36
N GLU A 2 2.66 12.81 -21.50
CA GLU A 2 2.93 11.46 -22.02
C GLU A 2 4.34 11.31 -22.66
N LEU A 3 4.84 12.38 -23.28
CA LEU A 3 6.11 12.39 -24.01
C LEU A 3 7.34 12.25 -23.08
N VAL A 4 7.29 12.88 -21.90
CA VAL A 4 8.36 12.78 -20.88
C VAL A 4 8.45 11.35 -20.32
N HIS A 5 7.30 10.71 -20.08
CA HIS A 5 7.23 9.33 -19.60
C HIS A 5 7.78 8.34 -20.64
N GLN A 6 7.44 8.53 -21.92
CA GLN A 6 7.96 7.69 -23.00
C GLN A 6 9.49 7.82 -23.14
N ILE A 7 10.04 9.04 -23.16
CA ILE A 7 11.49 9.28 -23.24
C ILE A 7 12.23 8.70 -22.03
N THR A 8 11.65 8.82 -20.84
CA THR A 8 12.25 8.30 -19.60
C THR A 8 12.28 6.77 -19.61
N ASN A 9 11.23 6.11 -20.13
CA ASN A 9 11.17 4.65 -20.22
C ASN A 9 12.08 4.06 -21.31
N THR A 10 12.23 4.74 -22.46
CA THR A 10 13.16 4.30 -23.50
C THR A 10 14.61 4.40 -23.04
N PHE A 11 14.97 5.45 -22.31
CA PHE A 11 16.35 5.65 -21.81
C PHE A 11 16.70 4.69 -20.64
N LEU A 12 15.73 4.28 -19.84
CA LEU A 12 15.94 3.37 -18.70
C LEU A 12 16.09 1.90 -19.11
N GLY A 13 15.95 1.53 -20.40
CA GLY A 13 16.16 0.17 -20.89
C GLY A 13 15.24 -0.89 -20.28
N LYS A 14 14.18 -0.45 -19.57
CA LYS A 14 13.22 -1.37 -18.96
C LYS A 14 12.29 -1.81 -20.07
N GLN A 15 12.52 -3.00 -20.61
CA GLN A 15 11.41 -3.77 -21.18
C GLN A 15 10.36 -3.86 -20.07
N SER A 16 9.34 -3.01 -20.16
CA SER A 16 8.23 -3.03 -19.22
C SER A 16 7.70 -4.44 -19.25
N LYS A 17 7.80 -5.16 -18.12
CA LYS A 17 7.13 -6.45 -17.98
C LYS A 17 5.70 -6.25 -18.48
N PRO A 18 5.14 -7.15 -19.32
CA PRO A 18 3.77 -6.99 -19.76
C PRO A 18 2.90 -6.77 -18.52
N ALA A 19 2.03 -5.77 -18.59
CA ALA A 19 1.16 -5.41 -17.46
C ALA A 19 0.55 -6.70 -16.93
N ILE A 20 0.82 -7.01 -15.65
CA ILE A 20 0.33 -8.26 -15.05
C ILE A 20 -1.20 -8.22 -15.20
N PRO A 21 -1.80 -9.16 -15.95
CA PRO A 21 -3.22 -9.12 -16.20
C PRO A 21 -3.98 -9.25 -14.89
N VAL A 22 -4.99 -8.40 -14.71
CA VAL A 22 -5.84 -8.39 -13.51
C VAL A 22 -6.62 -9.70 -13.47
N LYS A 23 -6.74 -10.35 -12.31
CA LYS A 23 -7.55 -11.56 -12.17
C LYS A 23 -9.00 -11.25 -11.81
N ASP A 24 -9.91 -11.98 -12.43
CA ASP A 24 -11.32 -12.01 -12.00
C ASP A 24 -11.48 -12.73 -10.64
N GLN A 25 -12.72 -12.86 -10.18
CA GLN A 25 -13.01 -13.56 -8.92
C GLN A 25 -12.70 -15.07 -8.97
N GLN A 26 -12.77 -15.67 -10.16
CA GLN A 26 -12.49 -17.08 -10.40
C GLN A 26 -10.99 -17.36 -10.64
N GLY A 27 -10.16 -16.31 -10.69
CA GLY A 27 -8.72 -16.39 -10.90
C GLY A 27 -8.27 -16.34 -12.36
N ASN A 28 -9.19 -16.10 -13.31
CA ASN A 28 -8.86 -15.96 -14.73
C ASN A 28 -8.26 -14.59 -15.02
N SER A 29 -7.30 -14.55 -15.94
CA SER A 29 -6.61 -13.34 -16.35
C SER A 29 -7.44 -12.48 -17.30
N ILE A 30 -7.63 -11.21 -16.96
CA ILE A 30 -8.30 -10.19 -17.77
C ILE A 30 -7.25 -9.33 -18.48
N PHE A 31 -7.21 -9.43 -19.80
CA PHE A 31 -6.25 -8.72 -20.64
C PHE A 31 -6.77 -7.39 -21.20
N LEU A 32 -8.09 -7.27 -21.40
CA LEU A 32 -8.71 -6.08 -21.98
C LEU A 32 -8.87 -4.98 -20.93
N GLN A 33 -8.48 -3.74 -21.26
CA GLN A 33 -8.55 -2.59 -20.36
C GLN A 33 -9.98 -2.35 -19.81
N GLU A 34 -11.00 -2.48 -20.65
CA GLU A 34 -12.41 -2.33 -20.24
C GLU A 34 -12.80 -3.36 -19.18
N GLY A 35 -12.40 -4.62 -19.37
CA GLY A 35 -12.62 -5.69 -18.40
C GLY A 35 -11.85 -5.44 -17.09
N GLN A 36 -10.65 -4.87 -17.18
CA GLN A 36 -9.92 -4.47 -15.98
C GLN A 36 -10.68 -3.35 -15.25
N LEU A 37 -11.09 -2.27 -15.91
CA LEU A 37 -11.87 -1.21 -15.25
C LEU A 37 -13.14 -1.74 -14.59
N ALA A 38 -13.87 -2.64 -15.27
CA ALA A 38 -15.06 -3.28 -14.71
C ALA A 38 -14.71 -4.09 -13.45
N ARG A 39 -13.63 -4.87 -13.48
CA ARG A 39 -13.16 -5.65 -12.33
C ARG A 39 -12.72 -4.78 -11.15
N TRP A 40 -12.06 -3.65 -11.44
CA TRP A 40 -11.67 -2.67 -10.43
C TRP A 40 -12.89 -2.00 -9.78
N LYS A 41 -13.86 -1.58 -10.60
CA LYS A 41 -15.14 -1.01 -10.11
C LYS A 41 -15.84 -1.99 -9.17
N GLU A 42 -16.00 -3.24 -9.59
CA GLU A 42 -16.63 -4.30 -8.80
C GLU A 42 -15.91 -4.53 -7.47
N HIS A 43 -14.56 -4.61 -7.49
CA HIS A 43 -13.76 -4.81 -6.29
C HIS A 43 -13.97 -3.68 -5.26
N PHE A 44 -13.95 -2.44 -5.72
CA PHE A 44 -14.13 -1.29 -4.86
C PHE A 44 -15.56 -1.17 -4.34
N GLU A 45 -16.57 -1.42 -5.17
CA GLU A 45 -17.96 -1.39 -4.72
C GLU A 45 -18.21 -2.40 -3.59
N GLN A 46 -17.67 -3.62 -3.71
CA GLN A 46 -17.80 -4.65 -2.68
C GLN A 46 -17.04 -4.33 -1.38
N ARG A 47 -15.84 -3.75 -1.49
CA ARG A 47 -14.96 -3.49 -0.33
C ARG A 47 -15.31 -2.20 0.39
N LEU A 48 -15.60 -1.13 -0.34
CA LEU A 48 -15.76 0.22 0.21
C LEU A 48 -17.21 0.54 0.57
N ASN A 49 -18.20 -0.03 -0.15
CA ASN A 49 -19.61 0.21 0.11
C ASN A 49 -20.27 -0.91 0.94
N ARG A 50 -19.47 -1.70 1.66
CA ARG A 50 -20.01 -2.73 2.56
C ARG A 50 -20.81 -2.05 3.68
N PRO A 51 -22.03 -2.51 4.00
CA PRO A 51 -22.77 -1.99 5.14
C PRO A 51 -22.01 -2.23 6.44
N PRO A 52 -22.24 -1.42 7.48
CA PRO A 52 -21.71 -1.69 8.81
C PRO A 52 -22.08 -3.12 9.25
N PRO A 53 -21.18 -3.85 9.93
CA PRO A 53 -21.51 -5.17 10.45
C PRO A 53 -22.71 -5.08 11.42
N GLU A 54 -23.64 -6.04 11.31
CA GLU A 54 -24.85 -6.08 12.16
C GLU A 54 -24.51 -6.29 13.64
N THR A 55 -23.47 -7.07 13.90
CA THR A 55 -22.95 -7.29 15.25
C THR A 55 -21.93 -6.22 15.59
N PRO A 56 -22.14 -5.41 16.65
CA PRO A 56 -21.10 -4.52 17.12
C PRO A 56 -19.88 -5.34 17.52
N LEU A 57 -18.74 -5.02 16.92
CA LEU A 57 -17.46 -5.59 17.34
C LEU A 57 -17.17 -5.11 18.76
N TYR A 58 -17.24 -6.02 19.72
CA TYR A 58 -16.79 -5.75 21.08
C TYR A 58 -15.27 -5.87 21.11
N ILE A 59 -14.58 -4.74 20.88
CA ILE A 59 -13.14 -4.63 21.02
C ILE A 59 -12.86 -4.40 22.50
N LEU A 60 -12.13 -5.32 23.14
CA LEU A 60 -11.66 -5.11 24.51
C LEU A 60 -10.78 -3.85 24.55
N PRO A 61 -10.94 -2.97 25.54
CA PRO A 61 -10.03 -1.85 25.70
C PRO A 61 -8.60 -2.37 25.82
N ALA A 62 -7.65 -1.61 25.27
CA ALA A 62 -6.25 -1.91 25.46
C ALA A 62 -5.97 -2.03 26.97
N ARG A 63 -5.23 -3.06 27.38
CA ARG A 63 -4.90 -3.25 28.80
C ARG A 63 -4.09 -2.08 29.37
N ASN A 64 -3.26 -1.47 28.52
CA ASN A 64 -2.44 -0.30 28.82
C ASN A 64 -2.47 0.64 27.62
N ASP A 65 -2.48 1.94 27.88
CA ASP A 65 -2.22 2.94 26.86
C ASP A 65 -0.75 2.88 26.43
N LEU A 66 -0.51 2.98 25.12
CA LEU A 66 0.84 3.13 24.61
C LEU A 66 1.30 4.57 24.89
N PRO A 67 2.51 4.78 25.45
CA PRO A 67 3.07 6.12 25.68
C PRO A 67 3.52 6.72 24.34
N ILE A 68 2.55 7.06 23.49
CA ILE A 68 2.77 7.68 22.19
C ILE A 68 2.59 9.18 22.38
N ASN A 69 3.59 9.97 21.96
CA ASN A 69 3.45 11.41 21.89
C ASN A 69 2.58 11.77 20.66
N PRO A 70 1.42 12.42 20.81
CA PRO A 70 0.59 12.87 19.69
C PRO A 70 1.14 14.10 18.97
N GLU A 71 2.16 14.76 19.54
CA GLU A 71 2.80 15.92 18.93
C GLU A 71 3.63 15.54 17.69
N PRO A 72 3.78 16.46 16.72
CA PRO A 72 4.65 16.22 15.57
C PRO A 72 6.10 15.98 16.03
N PRO A 73 6.84 15.08 15.35
CA PRO A 73 8.20 14.75 15.73
C PRO A 73 9.14 15.96 15.61
N SER A 74 10.03 16.12 16.59
CA SER A 74 11.03 17.17 16.59
C SER A 74 12.11 16.91 15.52
N LYS A 75 12.80 17.99 15.10
CA LYS A 75 13.90 17.90 14.13
C LYS A 75 15.02 16.96 14.59
N GLU A 76 15.27 16.91 15.89
CA GLU A 76 16.28 16.06 16.50
C GLU A 76 15.88 14.59 16.47
N GLU A 77 14.61 14.28 16.76
CA GLU A 77 14.06 12.92 16.63
C GLU A 77 14.10 12.44 15.19
N ILE A 78 13.74 13.29 14.22
CA ILE A 78 13.82 12.98 12.78
C ILE A 78 15.28 12.69 12.38
N ALA A 79 16.23 13.52 12.82
CA ALA A 79 17.65 13.32 12.52
C ALA A 79 18.20 12.02 13.14
N LYS A 80 17.80 11.73 14.38
CA LYS A 80 18.16 10.51 15.11
C LYS A 80 17.56 9.27 14.43
N ALA A 81 16.28 9.30 14.05
CA ALA A 81 15.60 8.22 13.34
C ALA A 81 16.25 7.97 11.97
N ARG A 82 16.56 9.04 11.22
CA ARG A 82 17.29 8.93 9.94
C ARG A 82 18.68 8.30 10.10
N LYS A 83 19.39 8.60 11.20
CA LYS A 83 20.69 7.97 11.52
C LYS A 83 20.54 6.51 11.95
N ALA A 84 19.45 6.17 12.62
CA ALA A 84 19.17 4.81 13.10
C ALA A 84 18.64 3.87 11.99
N LEU A 85 18.04 4.44 10.94
CA LEU A 85 17.67 3.74 9.71
C LEU A 85 18.95 3.31 8.96
N ASN A 86 19.49 2.13 9.31
CA ASN A 86 20.51 1.47 8.51
C ASN A 86 19.92 1.12 7.14
N SER A 87 20.70 1.35 6.08
CA SER A 87 20.35 1.02 4.70
C SER A 87 19.83 -0.43 4.60
N ASN A 88 18.55 -0.57 4.21
CA ASN A 88 17.83 -1.82 3.97
C ASN A 88 17.28 -2.60 5.18
N LYS A 89 16.92 -1.95 6.30
CA LYS A 89 16.04 -2.57 7.32
C LYS A 89 14.86 -1.66 7.66
N ALA A 90 13.68 -2.24 7.86
CA ALA A 90 12.54 -1.49 8.38
C ALA A 90 12.85 -1.03 9.81
N ALA A 91 12.74 0.27 10.08
CA ALA A 91 12.81 0.77 11.45
C ALA A 91 11.49 0.47 12.16
N GLY A 92 11.39 -0.75 12.70
CA GLY A 92 10.31 -1.15 13.59
C GLY A 92 10.85 -2.05 14.70
N PRO A 93 10.26 -2.00 15.91
CA PRO A 93 10.57 -2.95 16.98
C PRO A 93 10.12 -4.38 16.65
N ASP A 94 9.43 -4.58 15.53
CA ASP A 94 8.79 -5.82 15.12
C ASP A 94 9.77 -6.95 14.71
N LEU A 95 11.09 -6.74 14.91
CA LEU A 95 12.16 -7.70 14.63
C LEU A 95 12.10 -8.32 13.21
N ILE A 96 11.45 -7.65 12.27
CA ILE A 96 11.25 -8.20 10.92
C ILE A 96 12.61 -8.20 10.21
N PRO A 97 13.13 -9.37 9.81
CA PRO A 97 14.39 -9.45 9.10
C PRO A 97 14.26 -8.80 7.71
N PRO A 98 15.38 -8.28 7.15
CA PRO A 98 15.41 -7.76 5.78
C PRO A 98 15.11 -8.84 4.73
#